data_AF-A0A966VUT3-F1
#
_entry.id   AF-A0A966VUT3-F1
#
_cell.length_a   1.000
_cell.length_b   1.000
_cell.length_c   1.000
_cell.angle_alpha   90.00
_cell.angle_beta   90.00
_cell.angle_gamma   90.00
#
_symmetry.space_group_name_H-M   'P 1'
#
loop_
_entity.id
_entity.type
_entity.pdbx_description
1 polymer ?
#
loop_
_entity_poly.entity_id
_entity_poly.type
_entity_poly.pdbx_seq_one_letter_code
_entity_poly.pdbx_strand_id
1 'polypeptide(L)'
;MNTKIPRLIIGDLWKSSDEIQLRSLSNGLINETWVAENLHSAEKVLLQKINTSVFPEPTQVVNNHFIIWKQWEKRKSELNFHIAKPLPFSSGEFTLTDDNKNVWRLQEYFNAV
;
A
#
# COMPACT_ATOMS: atom_id res chain seq x y z
N MET A 1 15.19 15.80 -1.12
CA MET A 1 14.30 14.77 -1.70
C MET A 1 14.65 13.44 -1.04
N ASN A 2 13.67 12.80 -0.40
CA ASN A 2 13.89 11.55 0.33
C ASN A 2 13.99 10.41 -0.70
N THR A 3 15.21 9.95 -1.00
CA THR A 3 15.58 9.13 -2.17
C THR A 3 15.17 7.65 -2.11
N LYS A 4 14.27 7.25 -1.19
CA LYS A 4 13.97 5.84 -0.93
C LYS A 4 12.83 5.24 -1.76
N ILE A 5 11.95 6.06 -2.34
CA ILE A 5 10.80 5.57 -3.12
C ILE A 5 10.98 5.96 -4.59
N PRO A 6 10.94 5.00 -5.54
CA PRO A 6 11.08 5.30 -6.97
C PRO A 6 9.98 6.23 -7.48
N ARG A 7 10.33 7.13 -8.42
CA ARG A 7 9.36 8.06 -9.05
C ARG A 7 8.20 7.34 -9.73
N LEU A 8 8.47 6.17 -10.32
CA LEU A 8 7.43 5.31 -10.92
C LEU A 8 6.34 4.98 -9.90
N ILE A 9 6.72 4.58 -8.69
CA ILE A 9 5.78 4.21 -7.63
C ILE A 9 4.96 5.42 -7.19
N ILE A 10 5.60 6.57 -7.00
CA ILE A 10 4.91 7.81 -6.62
C ILE A 10 3.90 8.24 -7.69
N GLY A 11 4.31 8.17 -8.97
CA GLY A 11 3.49 8.57 -10.11
C GLY A 11 2.28 7.67 -10.36
N ASP A 12 2.24 6.46 -9.77
CA ASP A 12 1.13 5.52 -9.91
C ASP A 12 0.27 5.42 -8.63
N LEU A 13 0.52 6.25 -7.62
CA LEU A 13 -0.34 6.34 -6.41
C LEU A 13 -1.68 7.01 -6.72
N TRP A 14 -1.62 8.15 -7.42
CA TRP A 14 -2.73 8.98 -7.84
C TRP A 14 -2.40 9.61 -9.20
N LYS A 15 -3.25 10.51 -9.71
CA LYS A 15 -2.98 11.19 -10.98
C LYS A 15 -1.68 11.99 -10.89
N SER A 16 -0.94 12.06 -11.99
CA SER A 16 0.45 12.56 -12.04
C SER A 16 0.64 14.04 -11.65
N SER A 17 -0.43 14.82 -11.49
CA SER A 17 -0.40 16.23 -11.08
C SER A 17 -0.49 16.43 -9.57
N ASP A 18 -0.76 15.37 -8.81
CA ASP A 18 -1.02 15.49 -7.38
C ASP A 18 0.28 15.67 -6.59
N GLU A 19 0.28 16.61 -5.67
CA GLU A 19 1.39 16.79 -4.73
C GLU A 19 1.25 15.76 -3.59
N ILE A 20 2.32 14.99 -3.37
CA ILE A 20 2.30 13.84 -2.45
C ILE A 20 3.31 14.05 -1.33
N GLN A 21 2.84 13.93 -0.10
CA GLN A 21 3.68 13.87 1.09
C GLN A 21 3.89 12.42 1.52
N LEU A 22 5.14 12.05 1.81
CA LEU A 22 5.52 10.71 2.26
C LEU A 22 6.14 10.77 3.66
N ARG A 23 5.54 10.02 4.60
CA ARG A 23 6.05 9.87 5.97
C ARG A 23 6.37 8.41 6.23
N SER A 24 7.64 8.09 6.49
CA SER A 24 8.05 6.72 6.85
C SER A 24 7.49 6.33 8.21
N LEU A 25 7.00 5.09 8.33
CA LEU A 25 6.66 4.45 9.60
C LEU A 25 7.82 3.53 9.99
N SER A 26 8.71 4.02 10.87
CA SER A 26 10.01 3.43 11.18
C SER A 26 10.00 2.18 12.06
N ASN A 27 8.82 1.65 12.39
CA ASN A 27 8.66 0.66 13.47
C ASN A 27 8.41 -0.77 12.93
N GLY A 28 8.37 -0.95 11.61
CA GLY A 28 8.14 -2.24 10.97
C GLY A 28 9.44 -3.05 10.84
N LEU A 29 9.43 -4.30 11.27
CA LEU A 29 10.60 -5.20 11.17
C LEU A 29 10.67 -5.97 9.85
N ILE A 30 9.56 -6.04 9.11
CA ILE A 30 9.43 -6.89 7.92
C ILE A 30 9.36 -6.02 6.67
N ASN A 31 8.24 -5.35 6.44
CA ASN A 31 8.03 -4.46 5.28
C ASN A 31 8.45 -3.03 5.63
N GLU A 32 9.08 -2.34 4.69
CA GLU A 32 9.26 -0.90 4.79
C GLU A 32 7.92 -0.22 4.47
N THR A 33 7.48 0.67 5.35
CA THR A 33 6.14 1.25 5.31
C THR A 33 6.19 2.77 5.33
N TRP A 34 5.34 3.38 4.52
CA TRP A 34 5.14 4.83 4.46
C TRP A 34 3.64 5.13 4.48
N VAL A 35 3.27 6.24 5.10
CA VAL A 35 2.00 6.92 4.82
C VAL A 35 2.26 7.85 3.65
N ALA A 36 1.50 7.66 2.57
CA ALA A 36 1.41 8.61 1.47
C ALA A 36 0.12 9.43 1.65
N GLU A 37 0.23 10.75 1.54
CA GLU A 37 -0.87 11.69 1.62
C GLU A 37 -0.92 12.53 0.34
N ASN A 38 -2.07 12.54 -0.32
CA ASN A 38 -2.36 13.48 -1.39
C ASN A 38 -2.72 14.83 -0.77
N LEU A 39 -1.88 15.84 -0.99
CA LEU A 39 -2.04 17.14 -0.34
C LEU A 39 -3.24 17.95 -0.85
N HIS A 40 -3.79 17.61 -2.02
CA HIS A 40 -4.99 18.27 -2.55
C HIS A 40 -6.27 17.68 -1.97
N SER A 41 -6.37 16.34 -1.91
CA SER A 41 -7.58 15.65 -1.44
C SER A 41 -7.56 15.29 0.04
N ALA A 42 -6.40 15.39 0.70
CA ALA A 42 -6.11 14.85 2.02
C ALA A 42 -6.31 13.32 2.14
N GLU A 43 -6.43 12.61 1.00
CA GLU A 43 -6.52 11.16 0.99
C GLU A 43 -5.18 10.54 1.45
N LYS A 44 -5.28 9.50 2.28
CA LYS A 44 -4.12 8.79 2.84
C LYS A 44 -4.17 7.32 2.48
N VAL A 45 -3.01 6.79 2.10
CA VAL A 45 -2.81 5.36 1.88
C VAL A 45 -1.52 4.89 2.56
N LEU A 46 -1.46 3.62 2.92
CA LEU A 46 -0.23 2.96 3.30
C LEU A 46 0.46 2.42 2.04
N LEU A 47 1.64 2.95 1.76
CA LEU A 47 2.56 2.42 0.76
C LEU A 47 3.55 1.48 1.46
N GLN A 48 3.72 0.28 0.92
CA GLN A 48 4.67 -0.69 1.47
C GLN A 48 5.55 -1.29 0.40
N LYS A 49 6.86 -1.34 0.69
CA LYS A 49 7.80 -2.20 -0.03
C LYS A 49 7.84 -3.55 0.67
N ILE A 50 7.42 -4.60 -0.02
CA ILE A 50 7.37 -5.95 0.53
C ILE A 50 8.80 -6.50 0.62
N ASN A 51 9.15 -7.08 1.76
CA ASN A 51 10.44 -7.75 1.93
C ASN A 51 10.42 -9.12 1.24
N THR A 52 11.08 -9.19 0.09
CA THR A 52 11.13 -10.40 -0.74
C THR A 52 12.03 -11.50 -0.18
N SER A 53 12.91 -11.20 0.77
CA SER A 53 13.66 -12.22 1.51
C SER A 53 12.79 -12.97 2.51
N VAL A 54 11.75 -12.33 3.04
CA VAL A 54 10.75 -12.96 3.93
C VAL A 54 9.59 -13.56 3.13
N PHE A 55 9.16 -12.88 2.06
CA PHE A 55 8.10 -13.32 1.17
C PHE A 55 8.61 -13.48 -0.27
N PRO A 56 9.11 -14.67 -0.66
CA PRO A 56 9.65 -14.91 -2.00
C PRO A 56 8.63 -14.70 -3.12
N GLU A 57 7.35 -14.86 -2.81
CA GLU A 57 6.21 -14.72 -3.72
C GLU A 57 5.31 -13.54 -3.29
N PRO A 58 5.79 -12.28 -3.39
CA PRO A 58 5.12 -11.11 -2.81
C PRO A 58 3.73 -10.87 -3.42
N THR A 59 3.53 -11.13 -4.71
CA THR A 59 2.23 -11.01 -5.38
C THR A 59 1.21 -11.98 -4.79
N GLN A 60 1.62 -13.19 -4.41
CA GLN A 60 0.72 -14.15 -3.76
C GLN A 60 0.29 -13.67 -2.37
N VAL A 61 1.17 -12.99 -1.63
CA VAL A 61 0.82 -12.36 -0.34
C VAL A 61 -0.28 -11.32 -0.52
N VAL A 62 -0.16 -10.48 -1.56
CA VAL A 62 -1.18 -9.46 -1.87
C VAL A 62 -2.50 -10.10 -2.33
N ASN A 63 -2.45 -11.14 -3.16
CA ASN A 63 -3.64 -11.88 -3.58
C ASN A 63 -4.35 -12.55 -2.39
N ASN A 64 -3.61 -13.20 -1.49
CA ASN A 64 -4.17 -13.80 -0.28
C ASN A 64 -4.84 -12.73 0.60
N HIS A 65 -4.18 -11.58 0.77
CA HIS A 65 -4.77 -10.45 1.49
C HIS A 65 -6.07 -9.97 0.84
N PHE A 66 -6.11 -9.84 -0.49
CA PHE A 66 -7.32 -9.47 -1.23
C PHE A 66 -8.46 -10.47 -1.04
N ILE A 67 -8.18 -11.78 -1.10
CA ILE A 67 -9.18 -12.83 -0.88
C ILE A 67 -9.74 -12.75 0.55
N ILE A 68 -8.87 -12.62 1.56
CA ILE A 68 -9.28 -12.49 2.96
C ILE A 68 -10.15 -11.24 3.14
N TRP A 69 -9.69 -10.09 2.64
CA TRP A 69 -10.44 -8.84 2.72
C TRP A 69 -11.80 -8.94 2.03
N LYS A 70 -11.88 -9.56 0.85
CA LYS A 70 -13.13 -9.81 0.12
C LYS A 70 -14.13 -10.65 0.91
N GLN A 71 -13.67 -11.66 1.64
CA GLN A 71 -14.55 -12.48 2.47
C GLN A 71 -15.00 -11.72 3.73
N TRP A 72 -14.10 -10.96 4.34
CA TRP A 72 -14.43 -10.06 5.43
C TRP A 72 -15.47 -9.01 5.00
N GLU A 73 -15.31 -8.39 3.84
CA GLU A 73 -16.20 -7.33 3.32
C GLU A 73 -17.66 -7.81 3.23
N LYS A 74 -17.89 -9.07 2.83
CA LYS A 74 -19.22 -9.68 2.75
C LYS A 74 -19.90 -9.85 4.11
N ARG A 75 -19.10 -9.96 5.17
CA ARG A 75 -19.55 -10.28 6.54
C ARG A 75 -19.30 -9.15 7.53
N LYS A 76 -18.82 -8.00 7.07
CA LYS A 76 -18.36 -6.91 7.95
C LYS A 76 -19.44 -6.39 8.91
N SER A 77 -20.72 -6.51 8.57
CA SER A 77 -21.84 -6.17 9.47
C SER A 77 -21.97 -7.12 10.67
N GLU A 78 -21.37 -8.30 10.60
CA GLU A 78 -21.37 -9.33 11.66
C GLU A 78 -20.05 -9.35 12.46
N LEU A 79 -19.04 -8.57 12.05
CA LEU A 79 -17.69 -8.63 12.59
C LEU A 79 -17.30 -7.30 13.24
N ASN A 80 -16.75 -7.37 14.45
CA ASN A 80 -16.33 -6.18 15.21
C ASN A 80 -14.85 -5.82 15.01
N PHE A 81 -14.31 -6.08 13.82
CA PHE A 81 -12.95 -5.71 13.45
C PHE A 81 -12.91 -5.31 11.99
N HIS A 82 -11.88 -4.56 11.61
CA HIS A 82 -11.68 -4.09 10.25
C HIS A 82 -10.35 -4.62 9.69
N ILE A 83 -10.37 -5.02 8.41
CA ILE A 83 -9.17 -5.41 7.67
C ILE A 83 -8.85 -4.30 6.66
N ALA A 84 -7.60 -3.83 6.65
CA ALA A 84 -7.11 -2.87 5.66
C ALA A 84 -7.45 -3.30 4.26
N LYS A 85 -8.23 -2.50 3.53
CA LYS A 85 -8.51 -2.79 2.13
C LYS A 85 -7.21 -2.77 1.32
N PRO A 86 -6.85 -3.82 0.57
CA PRO A 86 -5.85 -3.71 -0.48
C PRO A 86 -6.37 -2.74 -1.55
N LEU A 87 -5.54 -1.78 -1.94
CA LEU A 87 -5.90 -0.77 -2.93
C LEU A 87 -5.11 -1.03 -4.22
N PRO A 88 -5.72 -0.84 -5.40
CA PRO A 88 -4.98 -0.85 -6.65
C PRO A 88 -4.19 0.45 -6.79
N PHE A 89 -3.09 0.39 -7.52
CA PHE A 89 -2.43 1.57 -8.08
C PHE A 89 -3.27 2.16 -9.21
N SER A 90 -2.91 3.35 -9.74
CA SER A 90 -3.67 3.97 -10.85
C SER A 90 -3.68 3.15 -12.13
N SER A 91 -2.70 2.27 -12.32
CA SER A 91 -2.70 1.24 -13.37
C SER A 91 -3.82 0.19 -13.23
N GLY A 92 -4.44 0.06 -12.06
CA GLY A 92 -5.43 -0.97 -11.74
C GLY A 92 -4.81 -2.23 -11.12
N GLU A 93 -3.49 -2.36 -11.13
CA GLU A 93 -2.76 -3.47 -10.53
C GLU A 93 -2.66 -3.32 -9.01
N PHE A 94 -2.66 -4.44 -8.28
CA PHE A 94 -2.50 -4.43 -6.80
C PHE A 94 -1.03 -4.49 -6.35
N THR A 95 -0.12 -4.73 -7.30
CA THR A 95 1.32 -4.72 -7.06
C THR A 95 2.04 -3.99 -8.18
N LEU A 96 3.08 -3.24 -7.84
CA LEU A 96 4.03 -2.70 -8.81
C LEU A 96 5.43 -3.19 -8.49
N THR A 97 6.19 -3.47 -9.54
CA THR A 97 7.60 -3.84 -9.44
C THR A 97 8.43 -2.66 -9.92
N ASP A 98 9.37 -2.20 -9.11
CA ASP A 98 10.31 -1.15 -9.51
C ASP A 98 11.48 -1.68 -10.35
N ASP A 99 12.31 -0.78 -10.87
CA ASP A 99 13.49 -1.13 -11.68
C ASP A 99 14.52 -2.00 -10.92
N ASN A 100 14.48 -1.96 -9.59
CA ASN A 100 15.33 -2.76 -8.70
C ASN A 100 14.68 -4.11 -8.32
N LYS A 101 13.57 -4.48 -8.97
CA LYS A 101 12.77 -5.70 -8.71
C LYS A 101 12.15 -5.76 -7.31
N ASN A 102 12.05 -4.63 -6.60
CA ASN A 102 11.27 -4.60 -5.37
C ASN A 102 9.79 -4.55 -5.70
N VAL A 103 8.98 -5.24 -4.89
CA VAL A 103 7.53 -5.29 -5.07
C VAL A 103 6.84 -4.40 -4.05
N TRP A 104 5.94 -3.55 -4.54
CA TRP A 104 5.23 -2.54 -3.80
C TRP A 104 3.73 -2.83 -3.77
N ARG A 105 3.05 -2.45 -2.70
CA ARG A 105 1.59 -2.54 -2.55
C ARG A 105 0.99 -1.31 -1.88
N LEU A 106 -0.30 -1.08 -2.13
CA LEU A 106 -1.11 -0.09 -1.42
C LEU A 106 -2.13 -0.76 -0.49
N GLN A 107 -2.35 -0.13 0.64
CA GLN A 107 -3.39 -0.50 1.59
C GLN A 107 -4.11 0.74 2.10
N GLU A 108 -5.37 0.56 2.50
CA GLU A 108 -6.13 1.54 3.26
C GLU A 108 -5.35 1.99 4.50
N TYR A 109 -5.34 3.30 4.72
CA TYR A 109 -4.81 3.89 5.94
C TYR A 109 -5.91 4.03 6.99
N PHE A 110 -5.68 3.49 8.18
CA PHE A 110 -6.52 3.79 9.34
C PHE A 110 -6.00 5.02 10.05
N ASN A 111 -6.87 6.01 10.23
CA ASN A 111 -6.66 6.98 11.31
C ASN A 111 -6.80 6.21 12.63
N ALA A 112 -5.71 6.09 13.37
CA ALA A 112 -5.82 5.73 14.78
C ALA A 112 -6.64 6.83 15.47
N VAL A 113 -7.73 6.43 16.11
CA VAL A 113 -8.53 7.30 16.99
C VAL A 113 -7.78 7.46 18.31
#